data_AF-A0A2V9BBJ4-F1
#
_entry.id   AF-A0A2V9BBJ4-F1
#
_cell.length_a   1.000
_cell.length_b   1.000
_cell.length_c   1.000
_cell.angle_alpha   90.00
_cell.angle_beta   90.00
_cell.angle_gamma   90.00
#
_symmetry.space_group_name_H-M   'P 1'
#
loop_
_entity.id
_entity.type
_entity.pdbx_description
1 polymer ?
#
loop_
_entity_poly.entity_id
_entity_poly.type
_entity_poly.pdbx_seq_one_letter_code
_entity_poly.pdbx_strand_id
1 'polypeptide(L)'
;MASCKPSSRASASSGTSIGWVDGQNMVVERRFGESADQLRIGAADLVRLKVDVLFVSSAGLAKILQLETKTIPIVIGRADEDLVAAGLVDSLPRPGGNITGSQLLNDDLIPKRLELLKALVPNLSKVALLREDVTTSALPQCAARGTWLPLSSA
;
A
#
# COMPACT_ATOMS: atom_id res chain seq x y z
N MET A 1 16.23 17.41 -19.85
CA MET A 1 16.01 16.80 -18.52
C MET A 1 14.50 16.78 -18.28
N ALA A 2 13.86 15.63 -18.47
CA ALA A 2 12.41 15.49 -18.39
C ALA A 2 11.98 15.35 -16.92
N SER A 3 11.18 16.30 -16.45
CA SER A 3 10.52 16.28 -15.14
C SER A 3 9.37 15.27 -15.19
N CYS A 4 9.59 14.08 -14.63
CA CYS A 4 8.50 13.16 -14.31
C CYS A 4 7.73 13.72 -13.11
N LYS A 5 6.58 14.35 -13.36
CA LYS A 5 5.58 14.60 -12.32
C LYS A 5 4.89 13.28 -11.96
N PRO A 6 4.83 12.86 -10.69
CA PRO A 6 4.04 11.70 -10.30
C PRO A 6 2.56 11.99 -10.54
N SER A 7 1.92 11.15 -11.34
CA SER A 7 0.47 11.22 -11.61
C SER A 7 -0.31 10.49 -10.52
N SER A 8 -0.29 10.99 -9.29
CA SER A 8 -1.28 10.62 -8.27
C SER A 8 -2.25 11.77 -8.06
N ARG A 9 -3.00 12.10 -9.12
CA ARG A 9 -4.25 12.85 -8.98
C ARG A 9 -5.26 11.88 -8.37
N ALA A 10 -5.12 11.59 -7.08
CA ALA A 10 -6.15 10.88 -6.34
C ALA A 10 -7.41 11.76 -6.41
N SER A 11 -8.46 11.23 -7.04
CA SER A 11 -9.73 11.92 -7.20
C SER A 11 -10.31 12.25 -5.84
N ALA A 12 -10.09 13.48 -5.36
CA ALA A 12 -10.75 14.05 -4.20
C ALA A 12 -12.24 14.38 -4.48
N SER A 13 -12.91 13.64 -5.38
CA SER A 13 -14.28 13.91 -5.80
C SER A 13 -15.34 13.20 -4.94
N SER A 14 -14.93 12.32 -4.02
CA SER A 14 -15.88 11.57 -3.18
C SER A 14 -16.41 12.39 -2.00
N GLY A 15 -15.71 13.44 -1.57
CA GLY A 15 -16.08 14.22 -0.37
C GLY A 15 -17.24 15.20 -0.61
N THR A 16 -17.41 15.65 -1.85
CA THR A 16 -18.43 16.67 -2.20
C THR A 16 -19.85 16.12 -2.11
N SER A 17 -20.04 14.80 -2.31
CA SER A 17 -21.35 14.16 -2.14
C SER A 17 -21.75 13.95 -0.68
N ILE A 18 -20.79 14.07 0.25
CA ILE A 18 -20.97 13.90 1.70
C ILE A 18 -20.84 15.27 2.43
N GLY A 19 -20.64 16.37 1.69
CA GLY A 19 -20.57 17.73 2.24
C GLY A 19 -19.22 18.13 2.86
N TRP A 20 -18.16 17.35 2.65
CA TRP A 20 -16.82 17.69 3.15
C TRP A 20 -16.07 18.55 2.13
N VAL A 21 -15.82 19.81 2.52
CA VAL A 21 -15.12 20.81 1.70
C VAL A 21 -13.85 21.23 2.44
N ASP A 22 -12.71 21.05 1.77
CA ASP A 22 -11.39 21.44 2.26
C ASP A 22 -11.34 22.96 2.49
N GLY A 23 -10.85 23.38 3.66
CA GLY A 23 -10.84 24.78 4.11
C GLY A 23 -12.16 25.32 4.66
N GLN A 24 -13.25 24.53 4.66
CA GLN A 24 -14.52 24.90 5.28
C GLN A 24 -14.85 23.97 6.46
N ASN A 25 -15.01 22.67 6.16
CA ASN A 25 -15.41 21.65 7.12
C ASN A 25 -14.34 20.57 7.33
N MET A 26 -13.24 20.65 6.57
CA MET A 26 -12.11 19.74 6.64
C MET A 26 -10.83 20.51 6.41
N VAL A 27 -9.73 20.11 7.04
CA VAL A 27 -8.39 20.59 6.70
C VAL A 27 -7.55 19.37 6.32
N VAL A 28 -7.00 19.37 5.11
CA VAL A 28 -6.18 18.25 4.62
C VAL A 28 -4.69 18.59 4.72
N GLU A 29 -4.06 18.10 5.79
CA GLU A 29 -2.61 18.16 5.97
C GLU A 29 -1.92 17.02 5.21
N ARG A 30 -0.87 17.36 4.46
CA ARG A 30 -0.14 16.41 3.61
C ARG A 30 1.35 16.44 3.91
N ARG A 31 1.94 15.25 4.13
CA ARG A 31 3.38 15.05 4.24
C ARG A 31 3.84 14.09 3.16
N PHE A 32 4.94 14.44 2.51
CA PHE A 32 5.59 13.62 1.49
C PHE A 32 7.05 13.41 1.88
N GLY A 33 7.60 12.27 1.48
CA GLY A 33 9.00 11.95 1.68
C GLY A 33 9.43 10.91 0.65
N GLU A 34 10.69 11.00 0.22
CA GLU A 34 11.32 10.06 -0.71
C GLU A 34 12.17 9.03 0.06
N SER A 35 12.64 9.39 1.25
CA SER A 35 13.39 8.49 2.13
C SER A 35 12.56 8.03 3.33
N ALA A 36 12.92 6.87 3.89
CA ALA A 36 12.27 6.34 5.08
C ALA A 36 12.32 7.33 6.26
N ASP A 37 13.40 8.10 6.40
CA ASP A 37 13.54 9.08 7.48
C ASP A 37 12.64 10.30 7.27
N GLN A 38 12.51 10.80 6.04
CA GLN A 38 11.55 11.86 5.73
C GLN A 38 10.12 11.43 6.00
N LEU A 39 9.78 10.19 5.66
CA LEU A 39 8.45 9.61 5.92
C LEU A 39 8.18 9.48 7.43
N ARG A 40 9.16 9.07 8.23
CA ARG A 40 9.05 9.03 9.69
C ARG A 40 8.86 10.42 10.29
N ILE A 41 9.65 11.41 9.86
CA ILE A 41 9.50 12.80 10.32
C ILE A 41 8.11 13.32 9.98
N GLY A 42 7.65 13.10 8.74
CA GLY A 42 6.30 13.49 8.32
C GLY A 42 5.20 12.80 9.15
N ALA A 43 5.36 11.52 9.47
CA ALA A 43 4.44 10.78 10.33
C ALA A 43 4.38 11.39 11.74
N ALA A 44 5.53 11.67 12.36
CA ALA A 44 5.60 12.28 13.68
C ALA A 44 4.94 13.68 13.70
N ASP A 45 5.17 14.49 12.66
CA ASP A 45 4.57 15.81 12.54
C ASP A 45 3.04 15.76 12.43
N LEU A 46 2.49 14.80 11.67
CA LEU A 46 1.03 14.61 11.57
C LEU A 46 0.41 14.19 12.90
N VAL A 47 1.09 13.32 13.66
CA VAL A 47 0.63 12.94 15.01
C VAL A 47 0.67 14.12 15.97
N ARG A 48 1.71 14.97 15.89
CA ARG A 48 1.83 16.20 16.72
C ARG A 48 0.76 17.23 16.40
N LEU A 49 0.30 17.29 15.15
CA LEU A 49 -0.81 18.14 14.72
C LEU A 49 -2.18 17.68 15.24
N LYS A 50 -2.25 16.48 15.87
CA LYS A 50 -3.48 15.89 16.42
C LYS A 50 -4.61 15.82 15.39
N VAL A 51 -4.29 15.28 14.21
CA VAL A 51 -5.28 15.01 13.18
C VAL A 51 -6.30 13.96 13.66
N ASP A 52 -7.54 14.08 13.18
CA ASP A 52 -8.61 13.13 13.54
C ASP A 52 -8.48 11.79 12.80
N VAL A 53 -7.98 11.82 11.56
CA VAL A 53 -7.83 10.64 10.70
C VAL A 53 -6.55 10.75 9.89
N LEU A 54 -5.79 9.67 9.82
CA LEU A 54 -4.63 9.52 8.96
C LEU A 54 -5.00 8.71 7.72
N PHE A 55 -4.64 9.19 6.54
CA PHE A 55 -4.93 8.51 5.29
C PHE A 55 -3.65 8.17 4.52
N VAL A 56 -3.51 6.91 4.11
CA VAL A 56 -2.36 6.43 3.33
C VAL A 56 -2.78 5.48 2.22
N SER A 57 -1.94 5.38 1.18
CA SER A 57 -2.17 4.51 0.03
C SER A 57 -1.31 3.24 0.03
N SER A 58 -0.50 3.00 1.07
CA SER A 58 0.32 1.78 1.15
C SER A 58 0.39 1.23 2.56
N ALA A 59 0.53 -0.09 2.65
CA ALA A 59 0.70 -0.80 3.91
C ALA A 59 2.05 -0.46 4.56
N GLY A 60 3.13 -0.29 3.79
CA GLY A 60 4.40 0.23 4.29
C GLY A 60 4.28 1.59 5.00
N LEU A 61 3.54 2.55 4.43
CA LEU A 61 3.30 3.84 5.08
C LEU A 61 2.42 3.71 6.33
N ALA A 62 1.40 2.84 6.28
CA ALA A 62 0.57 2.54 7.44
C ALA A 62 1.42 2.00 8.60
N LYS A 63 2.41 1.15 8.31
CA LYS A 63 3.35 0.62 9.31
C LYS A 63 4.16 1.73 9.99
N ILE A 64 4.66 2.68 9.22
CA ILE A 64 5.41 3.82 9.76
C ILE A 64 4.52 4.65 10.70
N LEU A 65 3.29 4.96 10.29
CA LEU A 65 2.34 5.69 11.15
C LEU A 65 1.95 4.89 12.40
N GLN A 66 1.83 3.57 12.29
CA GLN A 66 1.50 2.69 13.41
C GLN A 66 2.59 2.65 14.50
N LEU A 67 3.83 3.04 14.16
CA LEU A 67 4.91 3.21 15.15
C LEU A 67 4.76 4.52 15.93
N GLU A 68 4.21 5.56 15.29
CA GLU A 68 4.02 6.88 15.89
C GLU A 68 2.70 6.99 16.68
N THR A 69 1.66 6.25 16.28
CA THR A 69 0.35 6.27 16.97
C THR A 69 -0.39 4.94 16.91
N LYS A 70 -1.03 4.60 18.04
CA LYS A 70 -1.96 3.47 18.18
C LYS A 70 -3.40 3.90 18.41
N THR A 71 -3.66 5.20 18.51
CA THR A 71 -4.97 5.74 18.91
C THR A 71 -5.67 6.46 17.77
N ILE A 72 -4.91 7.15 16.91
CA ILE A 72 -5.49 7.85 15.75
C ILE A 72 -5.87 6.80 14.70
N PRO A 73 -7.09 6.81 14.15
CA PRO A 73 -7.49 5.93 13.06
C PRO A 73 -6.60 6.14 11.83
N ILE A 74 -6.03 5.05 11.31
CA ILE A 74 -5.27 5.01 10.07
C ILE A 74 -6.14 4.31 9.02
N VAL A 75 -6.49 5.03 7.96
CA VAL A 75 -7.31 4.54 6.85
C VAL A 75 -6.42 4.32 5.63
N ILE A 76 -6.40 3.08 5.16
CA ILE A 76 -5.70 2.68 3.95
C ILE A 76 -6.67 2.76 2.77
N GLY A 77 -6.41 3.68 1.84
CA GLY A 77 -7.28 3.89 0.68
C GLY A 77 -7.31 2.67 -0.25
N ARG A 78 -6.13 2.16 -0.60
CA ARG A 78 -5.95 0.97 -1.43
C ARG A 78 -4.54 0.41 -1.25
N ALA A 79 -4.35 -0.57 -0.39
CA ALA A 79 -3.09 -1.31 -0.32
C ALA A 79 -2.98 -2.30 -1.48
N ASP A 80 -1.82 -2.36 -2.13
CA ASP A 80 -1.53 -3.42 -3.12
C ASP A 80 -0.94 -4.68 -2.46
N GLU A 81 -0.59 -4.60 -1.16
CA GLU A 81 0.01 -5.63 -0.30
C GLU A 81 -1.03 -6.25 0.64
N ASP A 82 -0.80 -7.49 1.09
CA ASP A 82 -1.64 -8.16 2.10
C ASP A 82 -1.38 -7.58 3.50
N LEU A 83 -2.41 -6.96 4.08
CA LEU A 83 -2.40 -6.31 5.39
C LEU A 83 -2.25 -7.29 6.55
N VAL A 84 -2.79 -8.51 6.41
CA VAL A 84 -2.69 -9.56 7.43
C VAL A 84 -1.28 -10.13 7.41
N ALA A 85 -0.75 -10.44 6.22
CA ALA A 85 0.62 -10.91 6.07
C ALA A 85 1.66 -9.86 6.52
N ALA A 86 1.36 -8.57 6.32
CA ALA A 86 2.18 -7.46 6.82
C ALA A 86 2.11 -7.26 8.35
N GLY A 87 1.20 -7.95 9.05
CA GLY A 87 0.98 -7.84 10.49
C GLY A 87 0.36 -6.50 10.91
N LEU A 88 -0.32 -5.82 10.00
CA LEU A 88 -0.94 -4.52 10.27
C LEU A 88 -2.35 -4.66 10.85
N VAL A 89 -3.03 -5.76 10.51
CA VAL A 89 -4.37 -6.09 10.98
C VAL A 89 -4.44 -7.57 11.35
N ASP A 90 -5.21 -7.91 12.37
CA ASP A 90 -5.38 -9.31 12.78
C ASP A 90 -6.23 -10.10 11.78
N SER A 91 -7.25 -9.44 11.20
CA SER A 91 -8.09 -10.01 10.15
C SER A 91 -8.75 -8.90 9.33
N LEU A 92 -9.12 -9.19 8.08
CA LEU A 92 -9.86 -8.25 7.22
C LEU A 92 -11.27 -7.90 7.73
N PRO A 93 -12.09 -8.86 8.19
CA PRO A 93 -13.42 -8.53 8.70
C PRO A 93 -13.35 -7.82 10.07
N ARG A 94 -12.29 -8.02 10.84
CA ARG A 94 -12.07 -7.37 12.14
C ARG A 94 -10.59 -7.02 12.31
N PRO A 95 -10.19 -5.78 12.01
CA PRO A 95 -8.78 -5.39 12.02
C PRO A 95 -8.07 -5.49 13.37
N GLY A 96 -8.81 -5.43 14.49
CA GLY A 96 -8.26 -5.58 15.84
C GLY A 96 -7.50 -4.37 16.38
N GLY A 97 -7.16 -3.39 15.55
CA GLY A 97 -6.42 -2.19 15.94
C GLY A 97 -6.97 -0.88 15.33
N ASN A 98 -6.13 0.15 15.31
CA ASN A 98 -6.45 1.46 14.75
C ASN A 98 -6.29 1.54 13.21
N ILE A 99 -5.86 0.47 12.55
CA ILE A 99 -5.72 0.40 11.10
C ILE A 99 -6.99 -0.16 10.48
N THR A 100 -7.50 0.53 9.47
CA THR A 100 -8.65 0.10 8.66
C THR A 100 -8.35 0.40 7.18
N GLY A 101 -9.17 -0.10 6.27
CA GLY A 101 -9.08 0.30 4.86
C GLY A 101 -9.45 -0.78 3.88
N SER A 102 -8.99 -0.61 2.64
CA SER A 102 -9.13 -1.59 1.58
C SER A 102 -7.78 -2.08 1.08
N GLN A 103 -7.72 -3.36 0.71
CA GLN A 103 -6.57 -3.96 0.05
C GLN A 103 -7.01 -4.61 -1.26
N LEU A 104 -6.08 -4.69 -2.20
CA LEU A 104 -6.26 -5.35 -3.47
C LEU A 104 -5.73 -6.78 -3.35
N LEU A 105 -6.57 -7.77 -3.64
CA LEU A 105 -6.19 -9.18 -3.63
C LEU A 105 -5.36 -9.53 -4.88
N ASN A 106 -4.18 -8.94 -5.01
CA ASN A 106 -3.34 -9.15 -6.19
C ASN A 106 -2.81 -10.57 -6.26
N ASP A 107 -2.37 -11.13 -5.13
CA ASP A 107 -1.69 -12.43 -5.07
C ASP A 107 -2.62 -13.59 -5.39
N ASP A 108 -3.84 -13.57 -4.85
CA ASP A 108 -4.88 -14.56 -5.13
C ASP A 108 -5.31 -14.55 -6.60
N LEU A 109 -5.16 -13.40 -7.28
CA LEU A 109 -5.50 -13.24 -8.68
C LEU A 109 -4.36 -13.62 -9.63
N ILE A 110 -3.11 -13.79 -9.15
CA ILE A 110 -1.97 -14.17 -9.99
C ILE A 110 -2.23 -15.48 -10.75
N PRO A 111 -2.70 -16.58 -10.12
CA PRO A 111 -2.99 -17.82 -10.84
C PRO A 111 -4.00 -17.62 -11.97
N LYS A 112 -5.05 -16.83 -11.73
CA LYS A 112 -6.08 -16.58 -12.75
C LYS A 112 -5.57 -15.70 -13.89
N ARG A 113 -4.73 -14.70 -13.56
CA ARG A 113 -4.04 -13.88 -14.57
C ARG A 113 -3.09 -14.72 -15.43
N LEU A 114 -2.38 -15.68 -14.82
CA LEU A 114 -1.53 -16.63 -15.55
C LEU A 114 -2.34 -17.60 -16.41
N GLU A 115 -3.49 -18.06 -15.93
CA GLU A 115 -4.41 -18.90 -16.71
C GLU A 115 -4.92 -18.17 -17.96
N LEU A 116 -5.36 -16.92 -17.81
CA LEU A 116 -5.75 -16.06 -18.94
C LEU A 116 -4.57 -15.82 -19.90
N LEU A 117 -3.37 -15.59 -19.37
CA LEU A 117 -2.17 -15.40 -20.19
C LEU A 117 -1.83 -16.66 -21.01
N LYS A 118 -1.98 -17.85 -20.44
CA LYS A 118 -1.83 -19.12 -21.17
C LYS A 118 -2.91 -19.34 -22.22
N ALA A 119 -4.16 -18.94 -21.96
CA ALA A 119 -5.24 -19.03 -22.93
C ALA A 119 -4.97 -18.16 -24.16
N LEU A 120 -4.34 -16.98 -23.97
CA LEU A 120 -3.98 -16.07 -25.05
C LEU A 120 -2.68 -16.48 -25.76
N VAL A 121 -1.71 -17.02 -25.03
CA VAL A 121 -0.41 -17.44 -25.55
C VAL A 121 -0.12 -18.88 -25.12
N PRO A 122 -0.58 -19.89 -25.88
CA PRO A 122 -0.51 -21.29 -25.46
C PRO A 122 0.93 -21.85 -25.40
N ASN A 123 1.89 -21.24 -26.12
CA ASN A 123 3.29 -21.67 -26.15
C ASN A 123 4.17 -20.95 -25.11
N LEU A 124 3.57 -20.33 -24.09
CA LEU A 124 4.28 -19.50 -23.13
C LEU A 124 5.06 -20.35 -22.13
N SER A 125 6.40 -20.26 -22.17
CA SER A 125 7.31 -21.12 -21.39
C SER A 125 7.93 -20.44 -20.16
N LYS A 126 7.94 -19.10 -20.10
CA LYS A 126 8.55 -18.33 -19.00
C LYS A 126 7.75 -17.06 -18.71
N VAL A 127 7.53 -16.77 -17.44
CA VAL A 127 6.96 -15.52 -16.93
C VAL A 127 7.88 -14.95 -15.88
N ALA A 128 8.17 -13.65 -15.94
CA ALA A 128 8.90 -12.94 -14.90
C ALA A 128 7.94 -12.07 -14.09
N LEU A 129 8.11 -12.05 -12.77
CA LEU A 129 7.38 -11.19 -11.85
C LEU A 129 8.35 -10.15 -11.28
N LEU A 130 8.08 -8.87 -11.49
CA LEU A 130 8.82 -7.78 -10.87
C LEU A 130 7.95 -7.17 -9.78
N ARG A 131 8.46 -7.12 -8.55
CA ARG A 131 7.83 -6.41 -7.43
C ARG A 131 8.80 -5.43 -6.81
N GLU A 132 8.26 -4.34 -6.30
CA GLU A 132 8.98 -3.37 -5.49
C GLU A 132 8.82 -3.75 -4.01
N ASP A 133 9.93 -4.06 -3.33
CA ASP A 133 9.92 -4.40 -1.90
C ASP A 133 10.29 -3.16 -1.07
N VAL A 134 9.35 -2.22 -0.91
CA VAL A 134 9.60 -0.97 -0.15
C VAL A 134 9.90 -1.23 1.33
N THR A 135 9.57 -2.43 1.86
CA THR A 135 9.78 -2.79 3.27
C THR A 135 11.16 -3.38 3.59
N THR A 136 11.99 -3.69 2.58
CA THR A 136 13.31 -4.32 2.79
C THR A 136 14.42 -3.27 2.85
N SER A 137 14.47 -2.49 3.93
CA SER A 137 15.68 -1.71 4.29
C SER A 137 16.35 -2.19 5.57
N ALA A 138 15.91 -3.31 6.18
CA ALA A 138 16.42 -3.74 7.49
C ALA A 138 16.64 -5.25 7.66
N LEU A 139 16.56 -6.07 6.60
CA LEU A 139 17.07 -7.45 6.64
C LEU A 139 18.23 -7.56 5.66
N PRO A 140 19.34 -8.24 6.02
CA PRO A 140 20.36 -8.57 5.05
C PRO A 140 19.67 -9.37 3.94
N GLN A 141 19.77 -8.86 2.71
CA GLN A 141 19.34 -9.58 1.51
C GLN A 141 20.18 -10.85 1.42
N CYS A 142 19.69 -11.91 2.05
CA CYS A 142 20.29 -13.22 1.97
C CYS A 142 19.72 -13.90 0.71
N ALA A 143 20.45 -13.70 -0.39
CA ALA A 143 20.40 -14.43 -1.64
C ALA A 143 19.04 -14.48 -2.37
N ALA A 144 18.92 -13.60 -3.37
CA ALA A 144 18.13 -13.91 -4.56
C ALA A 144 18.60 -15.25 -5.15
N ARG A 145 17.88 -16.32 -4.85
CA ARG A 145 17.92 -17.56 -5.60
C ARG A 145 16.58 -17.63 -6.32
N GLY A 146 16.57 -17.24 -7.59
CA GLY A 146 15.37 -17.20 -8.42
C GLY A 146 14.59 -18.51 -8.29
N THR A 147 13.41 -18.43 -7.69
CA THR A 147 12.45 -19.52 -7.66
C THR A 147 11.79 -19.60 -9.03
N TRP A 148 12.36 -20.43 -9.90
CA TRP A 148 11.69 -20.90 -11.10
C TRP A 148 10.47 -21.71 -10.65
N LEU A 149 9.26 -21.24 -10.97
CA LEU A 149 8.05 -22.04 -10.83
C LEU A 149 7.91 -22.90 -12.11
N PRO A 150 8.18 -24.22 -12.08
CA PRO A 150 7.83 -25.06 -13.21
C PRO A 150 6.31 -25.19 -13.27
N LEU A 151 5.74 -24.81 -14.41
CA LEU A 151 4.38 -25.16 -14.78
C LEU A 151 4.39 -26.64 -15.17
N SER A 152 4.14 -27.53 -14.22
CA SER A 152 3.92 -28.95 -14.50
C SER A 152 2.59 -29.10 -15.25
N SER A 153 2.68 -29.74 -16.41
CA SER A 153 1.59 -30.13 -17.31
C SER A 153 0.68 -31.17 -16.66
N ALA A 154 -0.63 -30.91 -16.66
CA ALA A 154 -1.66 -31.94 -16.67
C ALA A 154 -2.10 -32.17 -18.12
#